data_AF-A0A8Q3WLJ3-F1
#
_entry.id   AF-A0A8Q3WLJ3-F1
#
_cell.length_a   1.000
_cell.length_b   1.000
_cell.length_c   1.000
_cell.angle_alpha   90.00
_cell.angle_beta   90.00
_cell.angle_gamma   90.00
#
_symmetry.space_group_name_H-M   'P 1'
#
loop_
_entity.id
_entity.type
_entity.pdbx_description
1 polymer ?
#
loop_
_entity_poly.entity_id
_entity_poly.type
_entity_poly.pdbx_seq_one_letter_code
_entity_poly.pdbx_strand_id
1 'polypeptide(L)'
;MFCEKAMELIRELHRAPEGQLPAFNMEWFNNYKRSLATYMRSLGGDEGLDITQDMKPPKSLYIEVRCLKDYGEFEVDDGTSVLLKKNSQHFLPRWKCEQLIRQGVLEHILS
;
A
#
# COMPACT_ATOMS: atom_id res chain seq x y z
N MET A 1 -23.39 -3.25 -10.29
CA MET A 1 -23.45 -1.78 -10.10
C MET A 1 -22.16 -1.14 -9.54
N PHE A 2 -21.61 -1.54 -8.37
CA PHE A 2 -20.35 -0.95 -7.86
C PHE A 2 -19.08 -1.60 -8.43
N CYS A 3 -19.03 -2.94 -8.52
CA CYS A 3 -17.87 -3.65 -9.09
C CYS A 3 -17.66 -3.35 -10.58
N GLU A 4 -18.75 -3.19 -11.35
CA GLU A 4 -18.67 -2.84 -12.78
C GLU A 4 -18.07 -1.45 -12.97
N LYS A 5 -18.53 -0.45 -12.20
CA LYS A 5 -17.97 0.91 -12.23
C LYS A 5 -16.51 0.95 -11.77
N ALA A 6 -16.12 0.12 -10.79
CA ALA A 6 -14.74 0.00 -10.36
C ALA A 6 -13.84 -0.59 -11.47
N MET A 7 -14.30 -1.64 -12.15
CA MET A 7 -13.58 -2.24 -13.27
C MET A 7 -13.51 -1.31 -14.49
N GLU A 8 -14.55 -0.52 -14.73
CA GLU A 8 -14.58 0.51 -15.76
C GLU A 8 -13.56 1.62 -15.45
N LEU A 9 -13.51 2.11 -14.21
CA LEU A 9 -12.50 3.09 -13.78
C LEU A 9 -11.07 2.57 -13.96
N ILE A 10 -10.79 1.31 -13.61
CA ILE A 10 -9.46 0.70 -13.79
C ILE A 10 -9.08 0.62 -15.27
N ARG A 11 -10.04 0.32 -16.15
CA ARG A 11 -9.82 0.27 -17.60
C ARG A 11 -9.60 1.66 -18.19
N GLU A 12 -10.34 2.66 -17.73
CA GLU A 12 -10.15 4.05 -18.16
C GLU A 12 -8.81 4.61 -17.69
N LEU A 13 -8.40 4.32 -16.46
CA LEU A 13 -7.10 4.73 -15.93
C LEU A 13 -5.94 4.14 -16.74
N HIS A 14 -6.01 2.87 -17.14
CA HIS A 14 -5.01 2.24 -18.01
C HIS A 14 -4.97 2.84 -19.44
N ARG A 15 -6.07 3.41 -19.90
CA ARG A 15 -6.17 4.04 -21.22
C ARG A 15 -5.81 5.53 -21.21
N ALA A 16 -5.74 6.15 -20.04
CA ALA A 16 -5.45 7.57 -19.90
C ALA A 16 -3.97 7.86 -20.22
N PRO A 17 -3.67 8.83 -21.11
CA PRO A 17 -2.31 9.07 -21.59
C PRO A 17 -1.32 9.55 -20.51
N GLU A 18 -1.80 9.95 -19.32
CA GLU A 18 -0.95 10.34 -18.19
C GLU A 18 -1.43 9.76 -16.84
N GLY A 19 -2.29 8.73 -16.85
CA GLY A 19 -2.90 8.21 -15.62
C GLY A 19 -3.85 9.20 -14.93
N GLN A 20 -4.31 10.23 -15.65
CA GLN A 20 -5.22 11.25 -15.14
C GLN A 20 -6.67 10.91 -15.49
N LEU A 21 -7.54 10.90 -14.49
CA LEU A 21 -8.96 10.62 -14.66
C LEU A 21 -9.73 11.90 -15.05
N PRO A 22 -10.73 11.82 -15.94
CA PRO A 22 -11.65 12.92 -16.20
C PRO A 22 -12.29 13.44 -14.90
N ALA A 23 -12.59 14.75 -14.84
CA ALA A 23 -13.12 15.39 -13.63
C ALA A 23 -14.40 14.71 -13.08
N PHE A 24 -15.28 14.21 -13.97
CA PHE A 24 -16.49 13.48 -13.59
C PHE A 24 -16.20 12.20 -12.79
N ASN A 25 -15.10 11.51 -13.08
CA ASN A 25 -14.71 10.28 -12.41
C ASN A 25 -14.08 10.52 -11.04
N MET A 26 -13.61 11.75 -10.76
CA MET A 26 -13.02 12.09 -9.47
C MET A 26 -14.05 12.12 -8.34
N GLU A 27 -15.27 12.61 -8.61
CA GLU A 27 -16.34 12.59 -7.61
C GLU A 27 -16.71 11.16 -7.21
N TRP A 28 -16.91 10.29 -8.21
CA TRP A 28 -17.20 8.88 -7.97
C TRP A 28 -16.07 8.19 -7.19
N PHE A 29 -14.82 8.41 -7.60
CA PHE A 29 -13.66 7.84 -6.93
C PHE A 29 -13.55 8.28 -5.47
N ASN A 30 -13.79 9.55 -5.18
CA ASN A 30 -13.80 10.07 -3.81
C ASN A 30 -14.93 9.47 -2.97
N ASN A 31 -16.13 9.31 -3.55
CA ASN A 31 -17.26 8.67 -2.88
C ASN A 31 -16.98 7.18 -2.59
N TYR A 32 -16.35 6.48 -3.54
CA TYR A 32 -15.92 5.10 -3.34
C TYR A 32 -14.88 4.98 -2.22
N LYS A 33 -13.82 5.81 -2.24
CA LYS A 33 -12.80 5.86 -1.19
C LYS A 33 -13.39 6.11 0.19
N ARG A 34 -14.33 7.06 0.30
CA ARG A 34 -15.00 7.37 1.56
C ARG A 34 -15.81 6.18 2.07
N SER A 35 -16.61 5.56 1.21
CA SER A 35 -17.43 4.40 1.57
C SER A 35 -16.57 3.22 2.03
N LEU A 36 -15.47 2.96 1.33
CA LEU A 36 -14.52 1.92 1.68
C LEU A 36 -13.82 2.20 3.01
N ALA A 37 -13.38 3.43 3.27
CA ALA A 37 -12.77 3.83 4.54
C ALA A 37 -13.76 3.71 5.72
N THR A 38 -15.03 4.07 5.52
CA THR A 38 -16.09 3.86 6.52
C THR A 38 -16.27 2.38 6.83
N TYR A 39 -16.29 1.52 5.80
CA TYR A 39 -16.40 0.08 5.99
C TYR A 39 -15.21 -0.50 6.76
N MET A 40 -13.97 -0.15 6.38
CA MET A 40 -12.77 -0.58 7.10
C MET A 40 -12.79 -0.21 8.59
N ARG A 41 -13.25 0.99 8.94
CA ARG A 41 -13.39 1.43 10.35
C ARG A 41 -14.47 0.68 11.12
N SER A 42 -15.48 0.14 10.43
CA SER A 42 -16.56 -0.61 11.08
C SER A 42 -16.17 -2.05 11.44
N LEU A 43 -15.06 -2.54 10.91
CA LEU A 43 -14.50 -3.86 11.18
C LEU A 43 -13.40 -3.75 12.26
N GLY A 44 -13.07 -4.85 12.95
CA GLY A 44 -11.88 -4.89 13.82
C GLY A 44 -11.98 -4.14 15.16
N GLY A 45 -13.18 -3.70 15.57
CA GLY A 45 -13.37 -3.00 16.84
C GLY A 45 -12.91 -1.53 16.77
N ASP A 46 -12.27 -1.05 17.84
CA ASP A 46 -11.89 0.37 17.97
C ASP A 46 -10.76 0.81 17.01
N GLU A 47 -9.96 -0.13 16.49
CA GLU A 47 -8.80 0.18 15.63
C GLU A 47 -9.11 0.12 14.11
N GLY A 48 -10.25 -0.43 13.72
CA GLY A 48 -10.54 -0.69 12.30
C GLY A 48 -9.81 -1.93 11.77
N LEU A 49 -10.10 -2.31 10.52
CA LEU A 49 -9.34 -3.31 9.77
C LEU A 49 -9.10 -2.84 8.34
N ASP A 50 -7.83 -2.63 7.96
CA ASP A 50 -7.45 -2.32 6.59
C ASP A 50 -7.43 -3.58 5.72
N ILE A 51 -8.57 -3.87 5.10
CA ILE A 51 -8.75 -5.01 4.18
C ILE A 51 -8.03 -4.84 2.83
N THR A 52 -7.35 -3.72 2.60
CA THR A 52 -6.53 -3.52 1.40
C THR A 52 -5.12 -4.09 1.58
N GLN A 53 -4.74 -4.47 2.80
CA GLN A 53 -3.47 -5.14 3.10
C GLN A 53 -3.57 -6.68 2.91
N ASP A 54 -2.43 -7.37 3.04
CA ASP A 54 -2.37 -8.84 3.20
C ASP A 54 -3.04 -9.70 2.10
N MET A 55 -2.98 -9.25 0.84
CA MET A 55 -3.51 -9.99 -0.32
C MET A 55 -2.85 -11.36 -0.56
N LYS A 56 -1.73 -11.64 0.12
CA LYS A 56 -1.02 -12.91 0.08
C LYS A 56 -0.76 -13.35 1.52
N PRO A 57 -0.91 -14.65 1.84
CA PRO A 57 -0.59 -15.17 3.16
C PRO A 57 0.84 -14.79 3.60
N PRO A 58 1.04 -14.28 4.83
CA PRO A 58 2.37 -13.99 5.33
C PRO A 58 3.15 -15.29 5.56
N LYS A 59 4.38 -15.34 5.03
CA LYS A 59 5.28 -16.51 5.17
C LYS A 59 6.21 -16.42 6.37
N SER A 60 6.53 -15.19 6.79
CA SER A 60 7.49 -14.89 7.86
C SER A 60 7.12 -13.55 8.52
N LEU A 61 7.37 -13.42 9.82
CA LEU A 61 7.16 -12.18 10.59
C LEU A 61 8.17 -11.08 10.21
N TYR A 62 9.42 -11.48 9.98
CA TYR A 62 10.49 -10.60 9.52
C TYR A 62 10.93 -11.01 8.13
N ILE A 63 11.38 -10.04 7.35
CA ILE A 63 11.87 -10.23 5.99
C ILE A 63 13.14 -9.42 5.75
N GLU A 64 13.99 -9.93 4.86
CA GLU A 64 15.12 -9.18 4.35
C GLU A 64 14.68 -8.36 3.13
N VAL A 65 14.95 -7.06 3.18
CA VAL A 65 14.54 -6.12 2.15
C VAL A 65 15.72 -5.32 1.63
N ARG A 66 15.71 -5.02 0.33
CA ARG A 66 16.64 -4.09 -0.32
C ARG A 66 15.94 -2.78 -0.65
N CYS A 67 16.58 -1.67 -0.38
CA CYS A 67 16.09 -0.36 -0.78
C CYS A 67 16.39 -0.10 -2.26
N LEU A 68 15.37 0.25 -3.04
CA LEU A 68 15.52 0.59 -4.47
C LEU A 68 15.81 2.08 -4.71
N LYS A 69 15.43 2.93 -3.74
CA LYS A 69 15.61 4.39 -3.75
C LYS A 69 15.89 4.90 -2.33
N ASP A 70 16.49 6.08 -2.22
CA ASP A 70 16.67 6.75 -0.93
C ASP A 70 15.31 7.16 -0.37
N TYR A 71 15.02 6.74 0.85
CA TYR A 71 13.76 7.03 1.55
C TYR A 71 13.96 7.88 2.80
N GLY A 72 15.17 7.86 3.38
CA GLY A 72 15.50 8.61 4.59
C GLY A 72 15.33 7.77 5.86
N GLU A 73 15.00 8.42 6.96
CA GLU A 73 14.79 7.75 8.25
C GLU A 73 13.44 7.03 8.27
N PHE A 74 13.47 5.78 8.74
CA PHE A 74 12.31 4.92 8.86
C PHE A 74 12.20 4.43 10.30
N GLU A 75 11.11 4.81 10.96
CA GLU A 75 10.86 4.46 12.35
C GLU A 75 10.02 3.18 12.45
N VAL A 76 10.54 2.24 13.22
CA VAL A 76 9.84 1.02 13.63
C VAL A 76 9.19 1.30 14.99
N ASP A 77 8.07 0.65 15.29
CA ASP A 77 7.25 0.91 16.48
C ASP A 77 7.99 0.73 17.82
N ASP A 78 9.10 -0.01 17.83
CA ASP A 78 9.99 -0.15 19.00
C ASP A 78 10.89 1.10 19.21
N GLY A 79 10.58 2.22 18.55
CA GLY A 79 11.36 3.46 18.57
C GLY A 79 12.70 3.39 17.85
N THR A 80 13.01 2.27 17.19
CA THR A 80 14.24 2.11 16.41
C THR A 80 14.09 2.81 15.06
N SER A 81 14.97 3.77 14.78
CA SER A 81 15.08 4.41 13.47
C SER A 81 16.17 3.76 12.61
N VAL A 82 15.83 3.48 11.35
CA VAL A 82 16.72 2.86 10.37
C VAL A 82 16.85 3.78 9.16
N LEU A 83 18.07 4.04 8.72
CA LEU A 83 18.32 4.87 7.55
C LEU A 83 18.24 4.04 6.26
N LEU A 84 17.17 4.24 5.49
CA LEU A 84 16.92 3.56 4.22
C LEU A 84 17.59 4.31 3.06
N LYS A 85 18.83 3.90 2.75
CA LYS A 85 19.58 4.36 1.57
C LYS A 85 19.46 3.40 0.40
N LYS A 86 19.53 3.91 -0.83
CA LYS A 86 19.53 3.09 -2.05
C LYS A 86 20.57 1.96 -1.97
N ASN A 87 20.16 0.76 -2.36
CA ASN A 87 20.91 -0.49 -2.33
C ASN A 87 21.31 -1.02 -0.93
N SER A 88 20.93 -0.34 0.16
CA SER A 88 21.09 -0.89 1.51
C SER A 88 20.10 -2.04 1.76
N GLN A 89 20.49 -2.99 2.61
CA GLN A 89 19.68 -4.14 2.97
C GLN A 89 19.40 -4.12 4.48
N HIS A 90 18.17 -4.47 4.85
CA HIS A 90 17.71 -4.43 6.23
C HIS A 90 16.83 -5.64 6.54
N PHE A 91 16.86 -6.09 7.79
CA PHE A 91 15.98 -7.14 8.28
C PHE A 91 14.90 -6.51 9.17
N LEU A 92 13.68 -6.41 8.65
CA LEU A 92 12.62 -5.59 9.24
C LEU A 92 11.30 -6.38 9.36
N PRO A 93 10.39 -5.98 10.26
CA PRO A 93 9.07 -6.57 10.36
C PRO A 93 8.29 -6.43 9.05
N ARG A 94 7.76 -7.55 8.55
CA ARG A 94 7.07 -7.62 7.25
C ARG A 94 5.91 -6.64 7.15
N TRP A 95 5.09 -6.59 8.20
CA TRP A 95 3.87 -5.78 8.25
C TRP A 95 4.16 -4.28 8.04
N LYS A 96 5.33 -3.79 8.46
CA LYS A 96 5.76 -2.39 8.24
C LYS A 96 6.35 -2.16 6.84
N CYS A 97 6.98 -3.18 6.27
CA CYS A 97 7.58 -3.11 4.94
C CYS A 97 6.56 -3.22 3.79
N GLU A 98 5.41 -3.86 4.00
CA GLU A 98 4.42 -4.14 2.94
C GLU A 98 4.03 -2.89 2.14
N GLN A 99 3.77 -1.78 2.82
CA GLN A 99 3.42 -0.49 2.20
C GLN A 99 4.54 0.00 1.27
N LEU A 100 5.78 0.00 1.76
CA LEU A 100 6.95 0.46 1.01
C LEU A 100 7.30 -0.47 -0.16
N ILE A 101 7.04 -1.78 -0.03
CA ILE A 101 7.18 -2.74 -1.12
C ILE A 101 6.17 -2.44 -2.23
N ARG A 102 4.90 -2.17 -1.88
CA ARG A 102 3.85 -1.80 -2.86
C ARG A 102 4.14 -0.49 -3.58
N GLN A 103 4.79 0.45 -2.90
CA GLN A 103 5.24 1.74 -3.47
C GLN A 103 6.54 1.64 -4.29
N GLY A 104 7.15 0.45 -4.38
CA GLY A 104 8.43 0.24 -5.07
C GLY A 104 9.61 0.94 -4.42
N VAL A 105 9.54 1.21 -3.12
CA VAL A 105 10.66 1.73 -2.31
C VAL A 105 11.57 0.58 -1.88
N LEU A 106 10.95 -0.52 -1.46
CA LEU A 106 11.63 -1.73 -0.98
C LEU A 106 11.36 -2.91 -1.92
N GLU A 107 12.31 -3.82 -1.99
CA GLU A 107 12.20 -5.11 -2.64
C GLU A 107 12.43 -6.21 -1.60
N HIS A 108 11.54 -7.20 -1.54
CA HIS A 108 11.73 -8.37 -0.68
C HIS A 108 12.73 -9.32 -1.34
N ILE A 109 13.83 -9.62 -0.64
CA ILE A 109 14.81 -10.61 -1.08
C ILE A 109 14.24 -11.99 -0.73
N LEU A 110 13.89 -12.76 -1.76
CA LEU A 110 13.45 -14.14 -1.61
C LEU A 110 14.69 -15.04 -1.50
N SER A 111 14.94 -15.54 -0.29
CA SER A 111 15.88 -16.63 -0.03
C SER A 111 15.19 -17.99 -0.13
#